data_AF-A0A932M0B3-F1
#
_entry.id   AF-A0A932M0B3-F1
#
_cell.length_a   1.000
_cell.length_b   1.000
_cell.length_c   1.000
_cell.angle_alpha   90.00
_cell.angle_beta   90.00
_cell.angle_gamma   90.00
#
_symmetry.space_group_name_H-M   'P 1'
#
loop_
_entity.id
_entity.type
_entity.pdbx_description
1 polymer ?
#
loop_
_entity_poly.entity_id
_entity_poly.type
_entity_poly.pdbx_seq_one_letter_code
_entity_poly.pdbx_strand_id
1 'polypeptide(L)'
;MNLHIPHRWRGPILLGGVAAVVFGIVGTLSLIRYSSGNPSFCLTCHGQGPTALAVSNTGHTAKIPCIGCHGKAKFPIAQGFPQSFSADPADVDKKCHSCHKEVGDGEPRVMRANVQGINIPHKLHVSGMGVACVQCHVNIAHDAKAQPTNRPPMAVCSSCHNVQEKCDSCHRKEPTAMAPAGSGGSAG
;
A
#
# COMPACT_ATOMS: atom_id res chain seq x y z
N MET A 1 56.63 -11.41 -13.31
CA MET A 1 56.80 -10.09 -12.65
C MET A 1 56.12 -10.13 -11.29
N ASN A 2 56.88 -10.20 -10.19
CA ASN A 2 56.33 -10.14 -8.84
C ASN A 2 56.26 -8.69 -8.38
N LEU A 3 55.05 -8.11 -8.40
CA LEU A 3 54.78 -6.76 -7.88
C LEU A 3 54.95 -6.75 -6.36
N HIS A 4 56.10 -6.28 -5.88
CA HIS A 4 56.34 -6.04 -4.45
C HIS A 4 55.66 -4.74 -4.02
N ILE A 5 54.48 -4.85 -3.42
CA ILE A 5 53.76 -3.69 -2.87
C ILE A 5 54.39 -3.33 -1.50
N PRO A 6 55.00 -2.14 -1.36
CA PRO A 6 55.61 -1.68 -0.11
C PRO A 6 54.59 -1.64 1.04
N HIS A 7 55.00 -2.07 2.24
CA HIS A 7 54.11 -2.22 3.41
C HIS A 7 53.32 -0.93 3.74
N ARG A 8 53.93 0.24 3.56
CA ARG A 8 53.28 1.55 3.79
C ARG A 8 52.07 1.83 2.88
N TRP A 9 51.98 1.14 1.73
CA TRP A 9 50.89 1.30 0.74
C TRP A 9 49.84 0.20 0.82
N ARG A 10 50.10 -0.91 1.53
CA ARG A 10 49.15 -2.02 1.68
C ARG A 10 47.85 -1.58 2.37
N GLY A 11 47.95 -0.79 3.45
CA GLY A 11 46.79 -0.25 4.18
C GLY A 11 45.90 0.66 3.32
N PRO A 12 46.45 1.73 2.70
CA PRO A 12 45.71 2.61 1.81
C PRO A 12 45.06 1.90 0.61
N ILE A 13 45.75 0.92 0.00
CA ILE A 13 45.22 0.14 -1.13
C ILE A 13 44.03 -0.72 -0.68
N LEU A 14 44.15 -1.41 0.45
CA LEU A 14 43.04 -2.19 1.01
C LEU A 14 41.85 -1.29 1.36
N LEU A 15 42.10 -0.15 2.01
CA LEU A 15 41.04 0.80 2.39
C LEU A 15 40.35 1.40 1.16
N GLY A 16 41.10 1.76 0.13
CA GLY A 16 40.58 2.24 -1.15
C GLY A 16 39.78 1.18 -1.90
N GLY A 17 40.25 -0.07 -1.90
CA GLY A 17 39.52 -1.20 -2.49
C GLY A 17 38.19 -1.48 -1.79
N VAL A 18 38.20 -1.49 -0.45
CA VAL A 18 36.97 -1.63 0.36
C VAL A 18 36.02 -0.47 0.09
N ALA A 19 36.52 0.77 0.07
CA ALA A 19 35.70 1.94 -0.24
C ALA A 19 35.06 1.83 -1.63
N ALA A 20 35.82 1.44 -2.66
CA ALA A 20 35.30 1.26 -4.02
C ALA A 20 34.18 0.21 -4.10
N VAL A 21 34.35 -0.92 -3.40
CA VAL A 21 33.32 -1.97 -3.31
C VAL A 21 32.07 -1.44 -2.60
N VAL A 22 32.24 -0.74 -1.48
CA VAL A 22 31.12 -0.13 -0.73
C VAL A 22 30.38 0.88 -1.60
N PHE A 23 31.08 1.79 -2.28
CA PHE A 23 30.45 2.75 -3.20
C PHE A 23 29.73 2.07 -4.35
N GLY A 24 30.30 1.00 -4.92
CA GLY A 24 29.65 0.21 -5.96
C GLY A 24 28.34 -0.43 -5.48
N ILE A 25 28.34 -1.03 -4.29
CA ILE A 25 27.14 -1.63 -3.69
C ILE A 25 26.09 -0.56 -3.39
N VAL A 26 26.48 0.53 -2.72
CA VAL A 26 25.58 1.63 -2.37
C VAL A 26 24.97 2.27 -3.62
N GLY A 27 25.78 2.50 -4.66
CA GLY A 27 25.31 3.03 -5.94
C GLY A 27 24.28 2.11 -6.61
N THR A 28 24.56 0.82 -6.66
CA THR A 28 23.65 -0.18 -7.24
C THR A 28 22.33 -0.24 -6.48
N LEU A 29 22.38 -0.32 -5.15
CA LEU A 29 21.18 -0.32 -4.32
C LEU A 29 20.37 0.98 -4.46
N SER A 30 21.04 2.12 -4.57
CA SER A 30 20.41 3.42 -4.78
C SER A 30 19.67 3.47 -6.11
N LEU A 31 20.25 2.96 -7.19
CA LEU A 31 19.61 2.88 -8.50
C LEU A 31 18.39 1.96 -8.49
N ILE A 32 18.49 0.80 -7.82
CA ILE A 32 17.36 -0.12 -7.65
C ILE A 32 16.23 0.59 -6.89
N ARG A 33 16.52 1.28 -5.79
CA ARG A 33 15.48 2.01 -5.03
C ARG A 33 14.87 3.17 -5.82
N TYR A 34 15.70 3.91 -6.55
CA TYR A 34 15.23 5.02 -7.38
C TYR A 34 14.26 4.53 -8.45
N SER A 35 14.66 3.51 -9.21
CA SER A 35 13.83 2.95 -10.30
C SER A 35 12.61 2.18 -9.80
N SER A 36 12.69 1.48 -8.67
CA SER A 36 11.57 0.65 -8.18
C SER A 36 10.56 1.38 -7.29
N GLY A 37 10.91 2.50 -6.66
CA GLY A 37 10.05 3.09 -5.63
C GLY A 37 9.99 4.61 -5.57
N ASN A 38 10.76 5.34 -6.38
CA ASN A 38 10.70 6.80 -6.39
C ASN A 38 9.58 7.30 -7.31
N PRO A 39 8.63 8.11 -6.80
CA PRO A 39 7.55 8.66 -7.63
C PRO A 39 8.07 9.42 -8.84
N SER A 40 9.18 10.16 -8.71
CA SER A 40 9.75 10.95 -9.81
C SER A 40 10.13 10.07 -11.00
N PHE A 41 10.65 8.85 -10.72
CA PHE A 41 10.99 7.90 -11.77
C PHE A 41 9.73 7.31 -12.41
N CYS A 42 8.74 6.89 -11.63
CA CYS A 42 7.50 6.35 -12.19
C CYS A 42 6.74 7.39 -13.04
N LEU A 43 6.73 8.66 -12.59
CA LEU A 43 6.05 9.77 -13.24
C LEU A 43 6.73 10.24 -14.53
N THR A 44 7.99 9.84 -14.82
CA THR A 44 8.59 10.14 -16.14
C THR A 44 7.80 9.48 -17.27
N CYS A 45 7.10 8.38 -16.99
CA CYS A 45 6.23 7.68 -17.95
C CYS A 45 4.74 7.84 -17.60
N HIS A 46 4.37 7.86 -16.31
CA HIS A 46 2.97 7.89 -15.86
C HIS A 46 2.39 9.29 -15.58
N GLY A 47 3.20 10.35 -15.73
CA GLY A 47 2.81 11.73 -15.44
C GLY A 47 2.00 12.46 -16.51
N GLN A 48 1.74 11.84 -17.67
CA GLN A 48 0.98 12.45 -18.77
C GLN A 48 -0.18 11.54 -19.19
N GLY A 49 -1.40 11.87 -18.75
CA GLY A 49 -2.62 11.13 -19.09
C GLY A 49 -3.72 11.23 -18.02
N PRO A 50 -4.86 10.53 -18.19
CA PRO A 50 -5.92 10.43 -17.16
C PRO A 50 -5.44 9.73 -15.87
N THR A 51 -4.24 9.17 -15.88
CA THR A 51 -3.52 8.57 -14.75
C THR A 51 -2.71 9.57 -13.93
N ALA A 52 -2.77 10.88 -14.23
CA ALA A 52 -2.17 11.97 -13.43
C ALA A 52 -2.90 12.15 -12.08
N LEU A 53 -3.15 11.04 -11.41
CA LEU A 53 -3.89 10.94 -10.17
C LEU A 53 -3.03 11.50 -9.02
N ALA A 54 -3.69 12.11 -8.05
CA ALA A 54 -3.02 12.74 -6.92
C ALA A 54 -2.25 11.67 -6.14
N VAL A 55 -0.93 11.81 -6.06
CA VAL A 55 0.00 10.79 -5.53
C VAL A 55 0.03 10.72 -4.00
N SER A 56 -0.97 11.25 -3.30
CA SER A 56 -0.94 11.35 -1.84
C SER A 56 -2.33 11.28 -1.21
N ASN A 57 -2.52 10.33 -0.30
CA ASN A 57 -3.63 10.32 0.65
C ASN A 57 -3.11 10.16 2.09
N THR A 58 -3.97 10.44 3.07
CA THR A 58 -3.65 10.41 4.51
C THR A 58 -3.49 9.01 5.11
N GLY A 59 -4.06 7.96 4.50
CA GLY A 59 -3.99 6.57 4.98
C GLY A 59 -2.80 5.76 4.45
N HIS A 60 -2.51 5.89 3.16
CA HIS A 60 -1.36 5.30 2.48
C HIS A 60 -0.46 6.47 2.06
N THR A 61 0.22 7.02 3.07
CA THR A 61 1.16 8.14 2.93
C THR A 61 2.29 7.80 1.94
N ALA A 62 3.12 8.80 1.59
CA ALA A 62 4.33 8.65 0.77
C ALA A 62 5.35 7.58 1.27
N LYS A 63 5.08 6.89 2.39
CA LYS A 63 5.86 5.78 2.92
C LYS A 63 5.67 4.46 2.15
N ILE A 64 4.55 4.28 1.44
CA ILE A 64 4.34 3.10 0.60
C ILE A 64 4.74 3.45 -0.84
N PRO A 65 5.84 2.88 -1.39
CA PRO A 65 6.25 3.16 -2.75
C PRO A 65 5.24 2.58 -3.75
N CYS A 66 5.18 3.12 -4.97
CA CYS A 66 4.24 2.68 -6.00
C CYS A 66 4.28 1.15 -6.24
N ILE A 67 5.47 0.55 -6.23
CA ILE A 67 5.67 -0.91 -6.38
C ILE A 67 5.08 -1.75 -5.24
N GLY A 68 4.84 -1.15 -4.08
CA GLY A 68 4.15 -1.84 -2.96
C GLY A 68 2.77 -2.33 -3.37
N CYS A 69 2.09 -1.58 -4.24
CA CYS A 69 0.78 -1.93 -4.79
C CYS A 69 0.86 -2.41 -6.24
N HIS A 70 1.73 -1.82 -7.06
CA HIS A 70 1.79 -2.09 -8.50
C HIS A 70 2.88 -3.11 -8.91
N GLY A 71 3.74 -3.55 -8.00
CA GLY A 71 4.85 -4.44 -8.34
C GLY A 71 4.45 -5.91 -8.43
N LYS A 72 4.82 -6.58 -9.52
CA LYS A 72 4.76 -8.05 -9.62
C LYS A 72 5.97 -8.67 -8.91
N ALA A 73 5.76 -9.79 -8.22
CA ALA A 73 6.79 -10.47 -7.42
C ALA A 73 7.93 -11.07 -8.28
N LYS A 74 7.72 -11.18 -9.59
CA LYS A 74 8.76 -11.60 -10.52
C LYS A 74 9.43 -10.33 -11.03
N PHE A 75 10.62 -10.05 -10.50
CA PHE A 75 11.58 -9.11 -11.04
C PHE A 75 12.62 -9.87 -11.88
N PRO A 76 12.25 -10.52 -13.02
CA PRO A 76 13.25 -11.10 -13.87
C PRO A 76 13.87 -9.95 -14.65
N ILE A 77 15.13 -9.70 -14.33
CA ILE A 77 16.04 -8.82 -15.08
C ILE A 77 16.01 -9.17 -16.60
N ALA A 78 15.51 -10.37 -16.96
CA ALA A 78 15.34 -10.86 -18.32
C ALA A 78 14.08 -10.39 -19.11
N GLN A 79 13.01 -9.90 -18.48
CA GLN A 79 11.76 -9.54 -19.21
C GLN A 79 11.50 -8.04 -19.33
N GLY A 80 12.44 -7.23 -18.86
CA GLY A 80 12.39 -5.78 -18.99
C GLY A 80 11.44 -5.09 -18.01
N PHE A 81 11.69 -3.81 -17.81
CA PHE A 81 11.04 -2.97 -16.81
C PHE A 81 9.50 -2.89 -16.88
N PRO A 82 8.81 -2.81 -18.04
CA PRO A 82 7.36 -2.60 -18.07
C PRO A 82 6.54 -3.83 -17.66
N GLN A 83 7.10 -5.04 -17.76
CA GLN A 83 6.38 -6.29 -17.43
C GLN A 83 6.37 -6.58 -15.92
N SER A 84 7.14 -5.82 -15.13
CA SER A 84 7.23 -5.96 -13.68
C SER A 84 6.17 -5.18 -12.90
N PHE A 85 5.29 -4.45 -13.59
CA PHE A 85 4.25 -3.63 -12.96
C PHE A 85 2.84 -4.01 -13.46
N SER A 86 1.85 -3.82 -12.60
CA SER A 86 0.43 -4.07 -12.88
C SER A 86 -0.44 -3.02 -12.22
N ALA A 87 -1.36 -2.45 -12.97
CA ALA A 87 -2.50 -1.71 -12.43
C ALA A 87 -3.80 -2.54 -12.53
N ASP A 88 -3.69 -3.83 -12.86
CA ASP A 88 -4.83 -4.73 -12.85
C ASP A 88 -5.43 -4.81 -11.44
N PRO A 89 -6.74 -4.56 -11.27
CA PRO A 89 -7.41 -4.62 -9.97
C PRO A 89 -7.15 -5.92 -9.21
N ALA A 90 -7.10 -7.07 -9.88
CA ALA A 90 -6.87 -8.37 -9.26
C ALA A 90 -5.43 -8.55 -8.76
N ASP A 91 -4.46 -7.88 -9.38
CA ASP A 91 -3.07 -7.88 -8.90
C ASP A 91 -2.88 -6.93 -7.71
N VAL A 92 -3.52 -5.76 -7.75
CA VAL A 92 -3.46 -4.76 -6.67
C VAL A 92 -4.22 -5.25 -5.43
N ASP A 93 -5.37 -5.88 -5.60
CA ASP A 93 -6.19 -6.44 -4.52
C ASP A 93 -5.37 -7.34 -3.58
N LYS A 94 -4.59 -8.27 -4.17
CA LYS A 94 -3.71 -9.19 -3.42
C LYS A 94 -2.66 -8.46 -2.59
N LYS A 95 -2.24 -7.26 -2.97
CA LYS A 95 -1.24 -6.48 -2.23
C LYS A 95 -1.80 -5.88 -0.95
N CYS A 96 -3.09 -5.62 -0.88
CA CYS A 96 -3.73 -5.09 0.33
C CYS A 96 -3.49 -6.03 1.52
N HIS A 97 -3.66 -7.33 1.30
CA HIS A 97 -3.45 -8.37 2.31
C HIS A 97 -2.00 -8.52 2.80
N SER A 98 -1.01 -7.97 2.08
CA SER A 98 0.38 -8.00 2.56
C SER A 98 0.56 -7.22 3.88
N CYS A 99 -0.23 -6.16 4.06
CA CYS A 99 -0.22 -5.31 5.25
C CYS A 99 -1.52 -5.40 6.05
N HIS A 100 -2.67 -5.56 5.40
CA HIS A 100 -4.01 -5.64 6.00
C HIS A 100 -4.52 -7.07 6.11
N LYS A 101 -3.82 -7.90 6.88
CA LYS A 101 -4.08 -9.36 6.95
C LYS A 101 -5.46 -9.70 7.52
N GLU A 102 -5.97 -8.91 8.46
CA GLU A 102 -7.14 -9.26 9.27
C GLU A 102 -8.43 -8.52 8.85
N VAL A 103 -8.36 -7.62 7.87
CA VAL A 103 -9.51 -6.77 7.48
C VAL A 103 -10.65 -7.59 6.85
N GLY A 104 -10.34 -8.72 6.21
CA GLY A 104 -11.34 -9.64 5.65
C GLY A 104 -12.01 -10.55 6.71
N ASP A 105 -11.40 -10.67 7.89
CA ASP A 105 -11.80 -11.67 8.89
C ASP A 105 -12.73 -11.10 9.98
N GLY A 106 -12.87 -9.76 10.05
CA GLY A 106 -13.76 -9.11 11.00
C GLY A 106 -13.87 -7.60 10.82
N GLU A 107 -14.80 -7.00 11.56
CA GLU A 107 -15.01 -5.55 11.50
C GLU A 107 -13.94 -4.77 12.25
N PRO A 108 -13.48 -3.62 11.72
CA PRO A 108 -12.62 -2.72 12.47
C PRO A 108 -13.34 -2.31 13.76
N ARG A 109 -12.81 -2.76 14.90
CA ARG A 109 -13.44 -2.58 16.23
C ARG A 109 -13.54 -1.12 16.69
N VAL A 110 -12.94 -0.18 15.96
CA VAL A 110 -12.96 1.25 16.29
C VAL A 110 -12.85 2.07 15.01
N MET A 111 -13.98 2.49 14.46
CA MET A 111 -14.00 3.60 13.51
C MET A 111 -13.90 4.89 14.30
N ARG A 112 -12.86 5.70 14.05
CA ARG A 112 -12.67 6.99 14.75
C ARG A 112 -13.85 7.95 14.62
N ALA A 113 -14.68 7.79 13.58
CA ALA A 113 -15.93 8.51 13.38
C ALA A 113 -16.94 7.65 12.62
N ASN A 114 -18.02 7.21 13.28
CA ASN A 114 -19.18 6.56 12.67
C ASN A 114 -20.48 7.24 13.10
N VAL A 115 -20.57 8.55 12.85
CA VAL A 115 -21.69 9.41 13.29
C VAL A 115 -23.04 8.92 12.73
N GLN A 116 -23.01 8.24 11.59
CA GLN A 116 -24.21 7.76 10.90
C GLN A 116 -24.56 6.29 11.21
N GLY A 117 -23.88 5.66 12.18
CA GLY A 117 -24.19 4.30 12.62
C GLY A 117 -24.04 3.24 11.52
N ILE A 118 -23.17 3.47 10.55
CA ILE A 118 -23.13 2.63 9.35
C ILE A 118 -22.31 1.38 9.61
N ASN A 119 -22.89 0.22 9.28
CA ASN A 119 -22.25 -1.07 9.43
C ASN A 119 -22.14 -1.78 8.07
N ILE A 120 -20.93 -2.12 7.65
CA ILE A 120 -20.64 -2.81 6.40
C ILE A 120 -19.81 -4.06 6.72
N PRO A 121 -20.43 -5.26 6.79
CA PRO A 121 -19.72 -6.46 7.21
C PRO A 121 -18.71 -6.94 6.17
N HIS A 122 -17.40 -6.72 6.38
CA HIS A 122 -16.33 -7.10 5.45
C HIS A 122 -16.32 -8.61 5.20
N LYS A 123 -16.52 -9.43 6.24
CA LYS A 123 -16.58 -10.89 6.11
C LYS A 123 -17.67 -11.36 5.16
N LEU A 124 -18.80 -10.67 5.11
CA LEU A 124 -19.89 -11.00 4.19
C LEU A 124 -19.52 -10.64 2.75
N HIS A 125 -18.97 -9.45 2.52
CA HIS A 125 -18.67 -8.95 1.17
C HIS A 125 -17.42 -9.60 0.57
N VAL A 126 -16.33 -9.63 1.33
CA VAL A 126 -15.04 -10.15 0.86
C VAL A 126 -15.07 -11.68 0.87
N SER A 127 -15.30 -12.30 2.03
CA SER A 127 -15.21 -13.76 2.16
C SER A 127 -16.47 -14.49 1.69
N GLY A 128 -17.65 -13.90 1.91
CA GLY A 128 -18.92 -14.52 1.52
C GLY A 128 -19.30 -14.34 0.05
N MET A 129 -18.95 -13.20 -0.55
CA MET A 129 -19.35 -12.83 -1.92
C MET A 129 -18.19 -12.67 -2.89
N GLY A 130 -16.93 -12.72 -2.41
CA GLY A 130 -15.74 -12.61 -3.26
C GLY A 130 -15.50 -11.19 -3.80
N VAL A 131 -16.04 -10.16 -3.15
CA VAL A 131 -15.83 -8.76 -3.52
C VAL A 131 -14.39 -8.37 -3.19
N ALA A 132 -13.64 -7.91 -4.19
CA ALA A 132 -12.26 -7.45 -4.04
C ALA A 132 -12.22 -6.11 -3.28
N CYS A 133 -11.14 -5.88 -2.52
CA CYS A 133 -10.90 -4.68 -1.73
C CYS A 133 -11.01 -3.40 -2.58
N VAL A 134 -10.45 -3.47 -3.79
CA VAL A 134 -10.39 -2.35 -4.75
C VAL A 134 -11.73 -2.04 -5.42
N GLN A 135 -12.74 -2.90 -5.30
CA GLN A 135 -14.09 -2.61 -5.79
C GLN A 135 -14.82 -1.62 -4.88
N CYS A 136 -14.52 -1.65 -3.58
CA CYS A 136 -15.04 -0.70 -2.60
C CYS A 136 -14.07 0.47 -2.40
N HIS A 137 -12.80 0.17 -2.11
CA HIS A 137 -11.76 1.16 -1.89
C HIS A 137 -11.06 1.52 -3.20
N VAL A 138 -11.81 2.17 -4.09
CA VAL A 138 -11.27 2.71 -5.33
C VAL A 138 -10.29 3.85 -5.05
N ASN A 139 -9.27 3.99 -5.90
CA ASN A 139 -8.36 5.13 -5.93
C ASN A 139 -7.74 5.55 -4.58
N ILE A 140 -7.51 4.61 -3.65
CA ILE A 140 -6.96 4.89 -2.31
C ILE A 140 -5.84 5.93 -2.36
N ALA A 141 -4.80 5.71 -3.18
CA ALA A 141 -3.62 6.58 -3.36
C ALA A 141 -3.66 7.50 -4.57
N HIS A 142 -4.85 7.70 -5.13
CA HIS A 142 -5.06 8.38 -6.40
C HIS A 142 -6.17 9.44 -6.34
N ASP A 143 -6.98 9.43 -5.27
CA ASP A 143 -8.00 10.44 -5.05
C ASP A 143 -7.38 11.77 -4.57
N ALA A 144 -7.71 12.85 -5.30
CA ALA A 144 -7.30 14.21 -4.94
C ALA A 144 -7.89 14.71 -3.61
N LYS A 145 -8.97 14.07 -3.15
CA LYS A 145 -9.65 14.38 -1.90
C LYS A 145 -9.57 13.17 -0.98
N ALA A 146 -8.49 13.07 -0.22
CA ALA A 146 -8.36 12.03 0.80
C ALA A 146 -9.51 12.17 1.81
N GLN A 147 -10.36 11.15 1.90
CA GLN A 147 -11.41 11.14 2.93
C GLN A 147 -10.77 10.84 4.29
N PRO A 148 -11.10 11.59 5.36
CA PRO A 148 -10.48 11.43 6.68
C PRO A 148 -10.60 10.02 7.26
N THR A 149 -11.61 9.26 6.84
CA THR A 149 -11.92 7.92 7.32
C THR A 149 -11.54 6.80 6.35
N ASN A 150 -10.98 7.12 5.17
CA ASN A 150 -10.73 6.20 4.04
C ASN A 150 -11.94 5.32 3.64
N ARG A 151 -13.14 5.77 4.02
CA ARG A 151 -14.36 5.06 3.72
C ARG A 151 -14.77 5.30 2.27
N PRO A 152 -15.22 4.26 1.53
CA PRO A 152 -15.78 4.45 0.20
C PRO A 152 -16.94 5.44 0.22
N PRO A 153 -17.04 6.32 -0.78
CA PRO A 153 -18.23 7.17 -0.92
C PRO A 153 -19.46 6.29 -1.18
N MET A 154 -20.63 6.75 -0.73
CA MET A 154 -21.90 6.00 -0.90
C MET A 154 -22.19 5.63 -2.37
N ALA A 155 -21.70 6.43 -3.31
CA ALA A 155 -21.80 6.15 -4.74
C ALA A 155 -21.21 4.77 -5.12
N VAL A 156 -20.17 4.30 -4.42
CA VAL A 156 -19.61 2.96 -4.68
C VAL A 156 -20.59 1.86 -4.27
N CYS A 157 -21.35 2.05 -3.19
CA CYS A 157 -22.38 1.09 -2.80
C CYS A 157 -23.48 0.95 -3.87
N SER A 158 -23.74 2.04 -4.61
CA SER A 158 -24.76 2.06 -5.66
C SER A 158 -24.41 1.27 -6.92
N SER A 159 -23.16 0.83 -7.08
CA SER A 159 -22.79 -0.07 -8.19
C SER A 159 -23.41 -1.46 -8.05
N CYS A 160 -23.82 -1.86 -6.85
CA CYS A 160 -24.39 -3.17 -6.56
C CYS A 160 -25.75 -3.09 -5.84
N HIS A 161 -25.99 -2.04 -5.05
CA HIS A 161 -27.22 -1.88 -4.28
C HIS A 161 -28.05 -0.70 -4.77
N ASN A 162 -29.38 -0.81 -4.71
CA ASN A 162 -30.23 0.37 -4.81
C ASN A 162 -30.27 1.12 -3.46
N VAL A 163 -29.40 2.12 -3.31
CA VAL A 163 -29.15 2.83 -2.04
C VAL A 163 -30.25 3.81 -1.62
N GLN A 164 -31.28 4.03 -2.45
CA GLN A 164 -32.32 5.05 -2.21
C GLN A 164 -33.52 4.53 -1.40
N GLU A 165 -33.70 3.20 -1.34
CA GLU A 165 -34.96 2.60 -0.87
C GLU A 165 -34.90 2.08 0.58
N LYS A 166 -33.72 1.71 1.09
CA LYS A 166 -33.56 1.03 2.40
C LYS A 166 -32.38 1.54 3.20
N CYS A 167 -32.49 2.76 3.73
CA CYS A 167 -31.41 3.39 4.52
C CYS A 167 -30.98 2.54 5.73
N ASP A 168 -31.94 1.90 6.40
CA ASP A 168 -31.71 1.15 7.65
C ASP A 168 -30.94 -0.18 7.44
N SER A 169 -30.74 -0.64 6.19
CA SER A 169 -29.94 -1.84 5.93
C SER A 169 -28.45 -1.62 6.18
N CYS A 170 -28.00 -0.37 6.06
CA CYS A 170 -26.62 0.03 6.30
C CYS A 170 -26.52 0.93 7.54
N HIS A 171 -27.46 1.85 7.74
CA HIS A 171 -27.50 2.76 8.88
C HIS A 171 -28.26 2.13 10.05
N ARG A 172 -27.57 1.73 11.12
CA ARG A 172 -28.23 1.26 12.34
C ARG A 172 -28.66 2.44 13.21
N LYS A 173 -29.86 2.32 13.80
CA LYS A 173 -30.54 3.39 14.57
C LYS A 173 -29.98 3.71 15.95
N GLU A 174 -28.91 3.06 16.42
CA GLU A 174 -28.24 3.44 17.67
C GLU A 174 -26.71 3.34 17.49
N PRO A 175 -25.93 4.27 18.04
CA PRO A 175 -24.49 4.11 18.13
C PRO A 175 -24.26 2.93 19.07
N THR A 176 -23.49 1.93 18.65
CA THR A 176 -22.89 1.05 19.66
C THR A 176 -22.02 1.97 20.53
N ALA A 177 -22.54 2.34 21.70
CA ALA A 177 -21.74 2.89 22.77
C ALA A 177 -20.50 2.02 22.85
N MET A 178 -19.34 2.67 22.73
CA MET A 178 -18.04 2.10 22.96
C MET A 178 -18.16 1.22 24.22
N ALA A 179 -18.12 -0.10 24.08
CA ALA A 179 -17.88 -0.94 25.24
C ALA A 179 -16.56 -0.42 25.83
N PRO A 180 -16.54 0.00 27.10
CA PRO A 180 -15.31 0.51 27.70
C PRO A 180 -14.22 -0.54 27.51
N ALA A 181 -13.04 -0.09 27.12
CA ALA A 181 -11.86 -0.92 27.03
C ALA A 181 -11.79 -1.77 28.31
N GLY A 182 -12.09 -3.06 28.16
CA GLY A 182 -12.01 -4.02 29.25
C GLY A 182 -10.58 -3.96 29.75
N SER A 183 -10.44 -3.45 30.97
CA SER A 183 -9.24 -3.52 31.80
C SER A 183 -8.59 -4.88 31.61
N GLY A 184 -7.37 -4.88 31.06
CA GLY A 184 -6.47 -6.01 31.17
C GLY A 184 -6.21 -6.24 32.66
N GLY A 185 -7.02 -7.10 33.26
CA GLY A 185 -6.75 -7.69 34.56
C GLY A 185 -5.53 -8.59 34.41
N SER A 186 -4.39 -8.09 34.87
CA SER A 186 -3.29 -8.93 35.30
C SER A 186 -3.76 -9.77 36.49
N ALA A 187 -3.86 -11.08 36.31
CA ALA A 187 -4.01 -12.01 37.42
C ALA A 187 -3.28 -13.32 37.07
N GLY A 188 -2.32 -13.68 37.92
CA GLY A 188 -1.76 -15.04 38.04
C GLY A 188 -0.53 -15.31 37.21
#